data_AF-A0A2R6MRF2-F1
#
_entry.id   AF-A0A2R6MRF2-F1
#
_cell.length_a   1.000
_cell.length_b   1.000
_cell.length_c   1.000
_cell.angle_alpha   90.00
_cell.angle_beta   90.00
_cell.angle_gamma   90.00
#
_symmetry.space_group_name_H-M   'P 1'
#
loop_
_entity.id
_entity.type
_entity.pdbx_description
1 polymer ?
#
loop_
_entity_poly.entity_id
_entity_poly.type
_entity_poly.pdbx_seq_one_letter_code
_entity_poly.pdbx_strand_id
1 'polypeptide(L)'
;MPIQEDLKDAIEEGREDVVRVLAEHRVVPVTVEYETSDLLGGSKTPDFEFQRQDESESEHVADRQTRRLVVDTLGMTSEAECEEVQEEIRAHDNWG
;
A
#
# COMPACT_ATOMS: atom_id res chain seq x y z
N MET A 1 7.03 -14.16 1.23
CA MET A 1 8.08 -13.19 0.87
C MET A 1 8.51 -12.46 2.13
N PRO A 2 9.78 -12.07 2.28
CA PRO A 2 10.28 -11.45 3.51
C PRO A 2 9.43 -10.24 3.95
N ILE A 3 9.09 -9.35 3.01
CA ILE A 3 8.28 -8.16 3.31
C ILE A 3 6.88 -8.47 3.86
N GLN A 4 6.26 -9.59 3.48
CA GLN A 4 4.91 -9.90 3.96
C GLN A 4 4.89 -10.18 5.47
N GLU A 5 5.93 -10.84 5.98
CA GLU A 5 6.04 -11.11 7.42
C GLU A 5 6.34 -9.79 8.16
N ASP A 6 7.26 -8.98 7.66
CA ASP A 6 7.56 -7.64 8.22
C ASP A 6 6.32 -6.73 8.27
N LEU A 7 5.48 -6.75 7.22
CA LEU A 7 4.24 -5.97 7.18
C LEU A 7 3.22 -6.45 8.20
N LYS A 8 3.13 -7.76 8.48
CA LYS A 8 2.21 -8.29 9.50
C LYS A 8 2.61 -7.83 10.88
N ASP A 9 3.90 -7.91 11.20
CA ASP A 9 4.42 -7.43 12.48
C ASP A 9 4.22 -5.91 12.61
N ALA A 10 4.51 -5.15 11.54
CA ALA A 10 4.32 -3.70 11.52
C ALA A 10 2.86 -3.27 11.69
N ILE A 11 1.89 -4.02 11.16
CA ILE A 11 0.46 -3.73 11.37
C ILE A 11 0.09 -3.79 12.86
N GLU A 12 0.69 -4.72 13.62
CA GLU A 12 0.42 -4.85 15.06
C GLU A 12 1.01 -3.67 15.87
N GLU A 13 2.12 -3.11 15.42
CA GLU A 13 2.79 -1.96 16.05
C GLU A 13 2.17 -0.61 15.64
N GLY A 14 1.74 -0.47 14.38
CA GLY A 14 0.94 0.64 13.90
C GLY A 14 1.45 1.32 12.61
N ARG A 15 0.84 2.45 12.27
CA ARG A 15 1.06 3.15 10.99
C ARG A 15 2.51 3.54 10.74
N GLU A 16 3.21 4.03 11.76
CA GLU A 16 4.61 4.46 11.63
C GLU A 16 5.52 3.28 11.25
N ASP A 17 5.33 2.11 11.87
CA ASP A 17 6.07 0.91 11.52
C ASP A 17 5.73 0.39 10.13
N VAL A 18 4.47 0.49 9.71
CA VAL A 18 4.08 0.14 8.33
C VAL A 18 4.79 1.05 7.32
N VAL A 19 4.82 2.37 7.54
CA VAL A 19 5.55 3.32 6.69
C VAL A 19 7.04 2.99 6.66
N ARG A 20 7.63 2.70 7.82
CA ARG A 20 9.03 2.31 7.96
C ARG A 20 9.37 1.06 7.14
N VAL A 21 8.59 -0.01 7.27
CA VAL A 21 8.80 -1.25 6.50
C VAL A 21 8.64 -1.00 5.00
N LEU A 22 7.60 -0.26 4.58
CA LEU A 22 7.42 0.09 3.17
C LEU A 22 8.61 0.89 2.62
N ALA A 23 9.16 1.81 3.41
CA ALA A 23 10.34 2.58 3.02
C ALA A 23 11.61 1.71 2.92
N GLU A 24 11.87 0.86 3.91
CA GLU A 24 13.02 -0.07 3.94
C GLU A 24 13.05 -0.98 2.71
N HIS A 25 11.88 -1.40 2.24
CA HIS A 25 11.74 -2.28 1.07
C HIS A 25 11.48 -1.53 -0.24
N ARG A 26 11.49 -0.19 -0.23
CA ARG A 26 11.22 0.70 -1.37
C ARG A 26 9.91 0.40 -2.10
N VAL A 27 8.86 0.15 -1.31
CA VAL A 27 7.52 -0.17 -1.79
C VAL A 27 6.60 1.02 -1.56
N VAL A 28 5.81 1.37 -2.56
CA VAL A 28 4.81 2.43 -2.48
C VAL A 28 3.41 1.91 -2.84
N PRO A 29 2.34 2.42 -2.21
CA PRO A 29 0.98 2.14 -2.67
C PRO A 29 0.74 2.78 -4.03
N VAL A 30 -0.11 2.16 -4.84
CA VAL A 30 -0.59 2.67 -6.12
C VAL A 30 -2.10 2.47 -6.21
N THR A 31 -2.80 3.44 -6.78
CA THR A 31 -4.22 3.30 -7.12
C THR A 31 -4.36 2.33 -8.30
N VAL A 32 -5.32 1.41 -8.20
CA VAL A 32 -5.74 0.59 -9.33
C VAL A 32 -7.20 0.85 -9.65
N GLU A 33 -7.47 1.18 -10.91
CA GLU A 33 -8.82 1.31 -11.41
C GLU A 33 -9.37 -0.08 -11.75
N TYR A 34 -10.28 -0.59 -10.94
CA TYR A 34 -11.13 -1.70 -11.36
C TYR A 34 -12.33 -1.14 -12.12
N GLU A 35 -12.49 -1.53 -13.39
CA GLU A 35 -13.69 -1.25 -14.18
C GLU A 35 -14.91 -1.96 -13.56
N THR A 36 -15.52 -1.37 -12.53
CA THR A 36 -16.80 -1.87 -12.02
C THR A 36 -17.89 -1.45 -12.99
N SER A 37 -18.44 -2.41 -13.74
CA SER A 37 -19.54 -2.20 -14.68
C SER A 37 -20.68 -1.38 -14.04
N ASP A 38 -21.01 -0.26 -14.68
CA ASP A 38 -22.00 0.78 -14.30
C ASP A 38 -23.48 0.30 -14.15
N LEU A 39 -23.74 -0.99 -13.95
CA LEU A 39 -25.10 -1.53 -14.02
C LEU A 39 -25.92 -1.39 -12.73
N LEU A 40 -25.31 -1.11 -11.56
CA LEU A 40 -26.03 -1.09 -10.28
C LEU A 40 -25.45 -0.09 -9.26
N GLY A 41 -25.15 1.16 -9.67
CA GLY A 41 -24.91 2.26 -8.73
C GLY A 41 -23.87 2.00 -7.61
N GLY A 42 -22.88 1.15 -7.86
CA GLY A 42 -21.85 0.78 -6.88
C GLY A 42 -20.88 1.93 -6.71
N SER A 43 -20.65 2.37 -5.48
CA SER A 43 -19.59 3.31 -5.14
C SER A 43 -18.26 2.78 -5.68
N LYS A 44 -17.58 3.58 -6.51
CA LYS A 44 -16.21 3.32 -6.95
C LYS A 44 -15.28 3.50 -5.75
N THR A 45 -15.14 2.47 -4.92
CA THR A 45 -14.08 2.47 -3.91
C THR A 45 -12.78 2.19 -4.65
N PRO A 46 -11.80 3.11 -4.64
CA PRO A 46 -10.49 2.82 -5.22
C PRO A 46 -9.90 1.61 -4.47
N ASP A 47 -9.26 0.73 -5.22
CA ASP A 47 -8.48 -0.36 -4.64
C ASP A 47 -7.00 0.00 -4.78
N PHE A 48 -6.18 -0.61 -3.94
CA PHE A 48 -4.78 -0.22 -3.80
C PHE A 48 -3.91 -1.46 -3.93
N GLU A 49 -2.89 -1.37 -4.77
CA GLU A 49 -1.81 -2.34 -4.87
C GLU A 49 -0.52 -1.73 -4.30
N PHE A 50 0.49 -2.56 -4.07
CA PHE A 50 1.79 -2.13 -3.58
C PHE A 50 2.85 -2.53 -4.59
N GLN A 51 3.68 -1.57 -5.01
CA GLN A 51 4.71 -1.78 -6.03
C GLN A 51 6.10 -1.41 -5.49
N ARG A 52 7.08 -2.28 -5.75
CA ARG A 52 8.49 -1.99 -5.50
C ARG A 52 9.01 -1.06 -6.60
N GLN A 53 9.62 0.07 -6.22
CA GLN A 53 10.12 1.07 -7.18
C GLN A 53 11.30 0.57 -8.03
N ASP A 54 12.04 -0.44 -7.58
CA ASP A 54 13.21 -0.97 -8.28
C ASP A 54 12.88 -2.10 -9.29
N GLU A 55 11.63 -2.56 -9.36
CA GLU A 55 11.23 -3.71 -10.20
C GLU A 55 10.18 -3.33 -11.24
N SER A 56 10.47 -3.64 -12.51
CA SER A 56 9.56 -3.40 -13.65
C SER A 56 8.34 -4.31 -13.65
N GLU A 57 8.31 -5.33 -12.80
CA GLU A 57 7.18 -6.25 -12.65
C GLU A 57 6.51 -6.01 -11.30
N SER A 58 5.19 -5.87 -11.32
CA SER A 58 4.34 -5.79 -10.14
C SER A 58 4.28 -7.15 -9.44
N GLU A 59 5.37 -7.57 -8.80
CA GLU A 59 5.34 -8.71 -7.90
C GLU A 59 4.40 -8.36 -6.74
N HIS A 60 3.42 -9.24 -6.46
CA HIS A 60 2.46 -9.01 -5.39
C HIS A 60 3.17 -9.01 -4.04
N VAL A 61 3.51 -7.81 -3.55
CA VAL A 61 4.22 -7.56 -2.28
C VAL A 61 3.63 -8.33 -1.10
N ALA A 62 2.31 -8.43 -1.05
CA ALA A 62 1.59 -9.15 -0.02
C ALA A 62 0.30 -9.77 -0.58
N ASP A 63 -0.22 -10.79 0.10
CA ASP A 63 -1.55 -11.33 -0.22
C ASP A 63 -2.66 -10.28 0.00
N ARG A 64 -3.85 -10.57 -0.55
CA ARG A 64 -5.01 -9.67 -0.50
C ARG A 64 -5.42 -9.27 0.93
N GLN A 65 -5.29 -10.19 1.89
CA GLN A 65 -5.69 -9.93 3.27
C GLN A 65 -4.71 -8.96 3.94
N THR A 66 -3.42 -9.25 3.83
CA THR A 66 -2.34 -8.43 4.38
C THR A 66 -2.41 -7.03 3.76
N ARG A 67 -2.57 -6.95 2.43
CA ARG A 67 -2.73 -5.69 1.70
C ARG A 67 -3.87 -4.83 2.22
N ARG A 68 -5.04 -5.42 2.47
CA ARG A 68 -6.18 -4.68 3.03
C ARG A 68 -5.87 -4.13 4.42
N LEU A 69 -5.22 -4.92 5.27
CA LEU A 69 -4.81 -4.46 6.60
C LEU A 69 -3.80 -3.32 6.53
N VAL A 70 -2.84 -3.39 5.60
CA VAL A 70 -1.88 -2.29 5.35
C VAL A 70 -2.63 -1.02 4.92
N VAL A 71 -3.57 -1.11 3.98
CA VAL A 71 -4.40 0.03 3.53
C VAL A 71 -5.19 0.63 4.71
N ASP A 72 -5.86 -0.21 5.49
CA ASP A 72 -6.65 0.21 6.65
C ASP A 72 -5.74 0.89 7.71
N THR A 73 -4.54 0.35 7.93
CA THR A 73 -3.55 0.89 8.90
C THR A 73 -2.95 2.22 8.44
N LEU A 74 -2.72 2.38 7.14
CA LEU A 74 -2.26 3.64 6.55
C LEU A 74 -3.35 4.72 6.52
N GLY A 75 -4.62 4.32 6.65
CA GLY A 75 -5.77 5.22 6.61
C GLY A 75 -6.13 5.69 5.21
N MET A 76 -5.83 4.89 4.17
CA MET A 76 -6.07 5.27 2.79
C MET A 76 -7.49 4.89 2.34
N THR A 77 -8.25 5.87 1.89
CA THR A 77 -9.60 5.70 1.34
C THR A 77 -9.78 6.35 -0.03
N SER A 78 -8.81 7.17 -0.45
CA SER A 78 -8.83 7.97 -1.66
C SER A 78 -7.47 8.00 -2.36
N GLU A 79 -7.47 8.43 -3.61
CA GLU A 79 -6.25 8.65 -4.40
C GLU A 79 -5.35 9.74 -3.79
N ALA A 80 -5.94 10.82 -3.26
CA ALA A 80 -5.19 11.88 -2.61
C ALA A 80 -4.42 11.37 -1.38
N GLU A 81 -5.07 10.57 -0.53
CA GLU A 81 -4.41 9.95 0.63
C GLU A 81 -3.32 8.95 0.22
N CYS A 82 -3.50 8.27 -0.92
CA CYS A 82 -2.46 7.41 -1.49
C CYS A 82 -1.24 8.25 -1.89
N GLU A 83 -1.42 9.36 -2.60
CA GLU A 83 -0.32 10.27 -2.96
C GLU A 83 0.40 10.81 -1.71
N GLU A 84 -0.34 11.25 -0.69
CA GLU A 84 0.23 11.72 0.58
C GLU A 84 1.09 10.63 1.26
N VAL A 85 0.59 9.39 1.30
CA VAL A 85 1.33 8.25 1.87
C VAL A 85 2.56 7.90 1.03
N GLN A 86 2.48 7.99 -0.30
CA GLN A 86 3.65 7.77 -1.17
C GLN A 86 4.75 8.81 -0.89
N GLU A 87 4.39 10.08 -0.72
CA GLU A 87 5.34 11.14 -0.37
C GLU A 87 5.97 10.88 0.99
N GLU A 88 5.18 10.47 1.98
CA GLU A 88 5.66 10.14 3.32
C GLU A 88 6.67 8.97 3.30
N ILE A 89 6.34 7.88 2.62
CA ILE A 89 7.22 6.71 2.48
C ILE A 89 8.54 7.12 1.81
N ARG A 90 8.48 7.92 0.74
CA ARG A 90 9.67 8.38 0.00
C ARG A 90 10.52 9.39 0.78
N ALA A 91 9.91 10.10 1.73
CA ALA A 91 10.60 11.07 2.59
C ALA A 91 11.16 10.45 3.87
N HIS A 92 10.83 9.19 4.17
CA HIS A 92 11.27 8.50 5.38
C HIS A 92 12.80 8.26 5.37
N ASP A 93 13.47 8.34 6.52
CA ASP A 93 14.93 8.22 6.61
C ASP A 93 15.48 6.86 6.15
N ASN A 94 14.66 5.82 6.23
CA ASN A 94 15.01 4.47 5.74
C ASN A 94 14.79 4.31 4.22
N TRP A 95 14.31 5.36 3.54
CA TRP A 95 14.18 5.39 2.09
C TRP A 95 15.54 5.55 1.41
N GLY A 96 16.22 4.41 1.23
CA GLY A 96 17.29 4.20 0.25
C GLY A 96 18.36 5.29 0.14
#